data_AF-A0A843FKD4-F1
#
_entry.id   AF-A0A843FKD4-F1
#
_cell.length_a   1.000
_cell.length_b   1.000
_cell.length_c   1.000
_cell.angle_alpha   90.00
_cell.angle_beta   90.00
_cell.angle_gamma   90.00
#
_symmetry.space_group_name_H-M   'P 1'
#
loop_
_entity.id
_entity.type
_entity.pdbx_description
1 polymer ?
#
loop_
_entity_poly.entity_id
_entity_poly.type
_entity_poly.pdbx_seq_one_letter_code
_entity_poly.pdbx_strand_id
1 'polypeptide(L)' 'GVDGKDFYFVHSYHAVLDDIDNLSATADYGFDVTAAVSKDNVFATQFHPEKSGVPGLKILKNFVNLE' A
#
# COMPACT_ATOMS: atom_id res chain seq x y z
N GLY A 1 -13.16 -0.88 -2.28
CA GLY A 1 -13.40 -1.64 -1.01
C GLY A 1 -12.94 -0.91 0.24
N VAL A 2 -12.01 0.03 0.09
CA VAL A 2 -11.52 0.96 1.12
C VAL A 2 -11.54 2.38 0.55
N ASP A 3 -12.50 2.64 -0.33
CA ASP A 3 -12.52 3.85 -1.16
C ASP A 3 -12.89 5.06 -0.27
N GLY A 4 -12.17 6.17 -0.44
CA GLY A 4 -12.31 7.35 0.43
C GLY A 4 -11.85 7.11 1.86
N LYS A 5 -10.87 6.22 2.07
CA LYS A 5 -10.25 5.97 3.38
C LYS A 5 -8.77 6.33 3.35
N ASP A 6 -8.29 6.83 4.48
CA ASP A 6 -6.90 7.23 4.67
C ASP A 6 -6.06 6.09 5.28
N PHE A 7 -4.77 6.12 4.97
CA PHE A 7 -3.76 5.19 5.46
C PHE A 7 -2.60 5.95 6.11
N TYR A 8 -1.95 5.34 7.09
CA TYR A 8 -0.89 5.98 7.87
C TYR A 8 0.49 5.77 7.24
N PHE A 9 1.14 6.87 6.86
CA PHE A 9 2.50 6.94 6.33
C PHE A 9 3.41 7.67 7.34
N VAL A 10 4.66 7.22 7.52
CA VAL A 10 5.66 7.86 8.40
C VAL A 10 7.10 7.63 7.91
N HIS A 11 7.42 8.12 6.71
CA HIS A 11 8.70 7.82 6.05
C HIS A 11 9.25 9.05 5.33
N SER A 12 10.58 9.21 5.36
CA SER A 12 11.28 10.27 4.61
C SER A 12 11.68 9.86 3.20
N TYR A 13 11.67 8.56 2.90
CA TYR A 13 12.04 7.98 1.61
C TYR A 13 10.91 7.09 1.10
N HIS A 14 10.81 6.95 -0.22
CA HIS A 14 9.92 6.00 -0.87
C HIS A 14 10.67 5.26 -1.98
N ALA A 15 10.13 4.11 -2.39
CA ALA A 15 10.68 3.36 -3.51
C ALA A 15 10.34 4.04 -4.85
N VAL A 16 11.34 4.15 -5.73
CA VAL A 16 11.18 4.39 -7.17
C VAL A 16 11.32 3.04 -7.85
N LEU A 17 10.34 2.65 -8.65
CA LEU A 17 10.30 1.34 -9.27
C LEU A 17 10.96 1.36 -10.65
N ASP A 18 11.85 0.41 -10.90
CA ASP A 18 12.41 0.18 -12.24
C ASP A 18 11.40 -0.48 -13.19
N ASP A 19 10.51 -1.30 -12.63
CA ASP A 19 9.47 -2.04 -13.35
C ASP A 19 8.09 -1.67 -12.78
N ILE A 20 7.33 -0.91 -13.57
CA ILE A 20 6.02 -0.36 -13.21
C ILE A 20 4.93 -1.43 -13.16
N ASP A 21 5.14 -2.60 -13.76
CA ASP A 21 4.16 -3.69 -13.73
C ASP A 21 3.93 -4.22 -12.31
N ASN A 22 4.87 -3.95 -11.40
CA ASN A 22 4.75 -4.31 -9.98
C ASN A 22 4.04 -3.25 -9.13
N LEU A 23 3.67 -2.09 -9.70
CA LEU A 23 3.00 -1.01 -8.97
C LEU A 23 1.51 -1.33 -8.77
N SER A 24 1.07 -1.39 -7.51
CA SER A 24 -0.35 -1.62 -7.20
C SER A 24 -1.10 -0.36 -6.82
N ALA A 25 -0.42 0.59 -6.16
CA ALA A 25 -1.03 1.84 -5.74
C ALA A 25 0.02 2.96 -5.56
N THR A 26 -0.39 4.19 -5.86
CA THR A 26 0.32 5.42 -5.49
C THR A 26 -0.45 6.19 -4.41
N ALA A 27 0.24 7.13 -3.77
CA ALA A 27 -0.38 8.17 -2.94
C ALA A 27 0.20 9.53 -3.33
N ASP A 28 -0.64 10.57 -3.32
CA ASP A 28 -0.21 11.94 -3.56
C ASP A 28 0.34 12.55 -2.25
N TYR A 29 1.62 12.91 -2.27
CA TYR A 29 2.29 13.68 -1.22
C TYR A 29 3.00 14.91 -1.80
N GLY A 30 2.30 15.64 -2.68
CA GLY A 30 2.87 16.71 -3.51
C GLY A 30 3.58 16.18 -4.76
N PHE A 31 3.81 14.88 -4.81
CA PHE A 31 4.19 14.05 -5.94
C PHE A 31 3.73 12.61 -5.67
N ASP A 32 3.68 11.78 -6.71
CA ASP A 32 3.29 10.37 -6.55
C ASP A 32 4.37 9.58 -5.83
N VAL A 33 4.01 9.00 -4.69
CA VAL A 33 4.83 8.01 -3.98
C VAL A 33 4.26 6.61 -4.19
N THR A 34 5.14 5.62 -4.29
CA THR A 34 4.76 4.20 -4.29
C THR A 34 4.11 3.84 -2.96
N ALA A 35 2.81 3.57 -2.95
CA ALA A 35 2.04 3.26 -1.74
C ALA A 35 1.91 1.75 -1.51
N ALA A 36 1.81 0.96 -2.57
CA ALA A 36 1.79 -0.49 -2.51
C ALA A 36 2.33 -1.12 -3.81
N VAL A 37 2.92 -2.30 -3.66
CA VAL A 37 3.43 -3.12 -4.76
C VAL A 37 2.98 -4.57 -4.61
N SER A 38 2.92 -5.27 -5.74
CA SER A 38 2.61 -6.69 -5.79
C SER A 38 3.37 -7.34 -6.93
N LYS A 39 4.00 -8.49 -6.67
CA LYS A 39 4.62 -9.34 -7.67
C LYS A 39 4.42 -10.79 -7.30
N ASP A 40 3.72 -11.55 -8.15
CA ASP A 40 3.37 -12.95 -7.89
C ASP A 40 2.73 -13.12 -6.51
N ASN A 41 3.37 -13.84 -5.59
CA ASN A 41 2.92 -14.09 -4.22
C ASN A 41 3.47 -13.08 -3.19
N VAL A 42 4.16 -12.03 -3.64
CA VAL A 42 4.78 -11.01 -2.78
C VAL A 42 3.96 -9.73 -2.83
N PHE A 43 3.62 -9.20 -1.64
CA PHE A 43 2.85 -7.98 -1.47
C PHE A 43 3.56 -7.09 -0.44
N ALA A 44 3.59 -5.79 -0.69
CA ALA A 44 4.13 -4.83 0.28
C ALA A 44 3.35 -3.51 0.24
N THR A 45 3.24 -2.87 1.40
CA THR A 45 2.66 -1.54 1.56
C THR A 45 3.72 -0.62 2.14
N GLN A 46 3.80 0.60 1.61
CA GLN A 46 4.61 1.65 2.20
C GLN A 46 3.92 2.22 3.44
N PHE A 47 2.59 2.33 3.43
CA PHE A 47 1.82 2.65 4.64
C PHE A 47 1.81 1.48 5.63
N HIS A 48 1.49 1.80 6.88
CA HIS A 48 1.35 0.85 7.98
C HIS A 48 -0.11 0.40 8.13
N PRO A 49 -0.53 -0.75 7.57
CA PRO A 49 -1.92 -1.19 7.67
C PRO A 49 -2.37 -1.43 9.12
N GLU A 50 -1.48 -1.84 10.01
CA GLU A 50 -1.73 -2.01 11.45
C GLU A 50 -1.96 -0.68 12.19
N LYS A 51 -1.47 0.43 11.64
CA LYS A 51 -1.67 1.79 12.17
C LYS A 51 -2.79 2.56 11.47
N SER A 52 -3.39 1.98 10.43
CA SER A 52 -4.40 2.62 9.58
C SER A 52 -5.85 2.30 9.99
N GLY A 53 -6.07 1.84 11.22
CA GLY A 53 -7.41 1.57 11.77
C GLY A 53 -8.21 0.52 10.99
N VAL A 54 -9.53 0.71 10.90
CA VAL A 54 -10.45 -0.22 10.22
C VAL A 54 -10.09 -0.45 8.73
N PRO A 55 -9.75 0.59 7.94
CA PRO A 55 -9.29 0.39 6.56
C PRO A 55 -8.05 -0.50 6.46
N GLY A 56 -7.06 -0.28 7.33
CA GLY A 56 -5.85 -1.09 7.37
C GLY A 56 -6.08 -2.54 7.77
N LEU A 57 -6.95 -2.79 8.76
CA LEU A 57 -7.39 -4.14 9.12
C LEU A 57 -8.07 -4.86 7.95
N LYS A 58 -8.81 -4.14 7.10
CA LYS A 58 -9.43 -4.71 5.91
C LYS A 58 -8.38 -5.14 4.88
N ILE A 59 -7.31 -4.36 4.69
CA ILE A 59 -6.17 -4.75 3.83
C ILE A 59 -5.51 -6.02 4.37
N LEU A 60 -5.17 -6.07 5.66
CA LEU A 60 -4.61 -7.28 6.28
C LEU A 60 -5.53 -8.48 6.10
N LYS A 61 -6.83 -8.33 6.37
CA LYS A 61 -7.79 -9.42 6.18
C LYS A 61 -7.84 -9.90 4.73
N ASN A 62 -7.80 -9.00 3.74
CA ASN A 62 -7.75 -9.41 2.34
C ASN A 62 -6.46 -10.19 2.05
N PHE A 63 -5.31 -9.74 2.56
CA PHE A 63 -4.04 -10.42 2.38
C PHE A 63 -4.05 -11.86 2.95
N VAL A 64 -4.55 -12.06 4.18
CA VAL A 64 -4.59 -13.41 4.78
C VAL A 64 -5.61 -14.34 4.10
N ASN A 65 -6.58 -13.80 3.37
CA ASN A 65 -7.58 -14.57 2.63
C ASN A 65 -7.33 -14.59 1.11
N LEU A 66 -6.11 -14.27 0.66
CA LEU A 66 -5.71 -14.51 -0.73
C LEU A 66 -5.58 -16.03 -0.94
N GLU A 67 -6.37 -16.57 -1.86
CA GLU A 67 -6.28 -17.96 -2.35
C GLU A 67 -5.49 -18.01 -3.67
#